data_AF-A0A061G8T6-F1
#
_entry.id   AF-A0A061G8T6-F1
#
_cell.length_a   1.000
_cell.length_b   1.000
_cell.length_c   1.000
_cell.angle_alpha   90.00
_cell.angle_beta   90.00
_cell.angle_gamma   90.00
#
_symmetry.space_group_name_H-M   'P 1'
#
loop_
_entity.id
_entity.type
_entity.pdbx_description
1 polymer ?
#
loop_
_entity_poly.entity_id
_entity_poly.type
_entity_poly.pdbx_seq_one_letter_code
_entity_poly.pdbx_strand_id
1 'polypeptide(L)'
;MAIATPSSMVILLVPGATLNRREEILVGWFSPPTRWAAVNSSGAYRGTINRVVAKRVLKDSGSTWLGGYACSLGKCTAYRVELWGVYSGLCLA
;
A
#
# COMPACT_ATOMS: atom_id res chain seq x y z
N MET A 1 -18.62 -3.73 31.78
CA MET A 1 -18.49 -4.29 30.41
C MET A 1 -18.71 -3.14 29.44
N ALA A 2 -17.79 -2.96 28.48
CA ALA A 2 -17.35 -1.64 28.01
C ALA A 2 -18.46 -0.70 27.49
N ILE A 3 -18.44 0.51 28.05
CA ILE A 3 -19.17 1.72 27.68
C ILE A 3 -18.26 2.55 26.78
N ALA A 4 -18.73 2.92 25.60
CA ALA A 4 -18.07 3.90 24.74
C ALA A 4 -18.36 5.31 25.26
N THR A 5 -17.33 6.15 25.42
CA THR A 5 -17.48 7.59 25.69
C THR A 5 -16.85 8.38 24.54
N PRO A 6 -17.45 9.49 24.08
CA PRO A 6 -16.88 10.33 23.03
C PRO A 6 -16.05 11.45 23.68
N SER A 7 -14.74 11.45 23.47
CA SER A 7 -13.91 12.60 23.83
C SER A 7 -14.09 13.69 22.77
N SER A 8 -14.71 14.79 23.19
CA SER A 8 -14.96 15.99 22.41
C SER A 8 -13.66 16.72 22.05
N MET A 9 -13.59 17.30 20.85
CA MET A 9 -12.72 18.44 20.59
C MET A 9 -13.50 19.49 19.82
N VAL A 10 -13.94 20.52 20.54
CA VAL A 10 -14.38 21.80 19.99
C VAL A 10 -13.13 22.67 19.82
N ILE A 11 -12.86 23.16 18.62
CA ILE A 11 -11.94 24.29 18.38
C ILE A 11 -12.59 25.28 17.42
N LEU A 12 -12.57 26.54 17.85
CA LEU A 12 -13.18 27.73 17.29
C LEU A 12 -12.69 28.05 15.87
N LEU A 13 -13.63 28.43 14.99
CA LEU A 13 -13.34 28.99 13.67
C LEU A 13 -12.64 30.35 13.82
N VAL A 14 -11.37 30.43 13.42
CA VAL A 14 -10.70 31.69 13.06
C VAL A 14 -10.97 31.92 11.56
N PRO A 15 -11.68 32.98 11.17
CA PRO A 15 -11.89 33.28 9.75
C PRO A 15 -10.57 33.79 9.15
N GLY A 16 -10.01 33.07 8.18
CA GLY A 16 -8.94 33.60 7.32
C GLY A 16 -7.64 32.80 7.23
N ALA A 17 -7.50 31.66 7.93
CA ALA A 17 -6.35 30.77 7.74
C ALA A 17 -6.81 29.46 7.08
N THR A 18 -6.52 29.27 5.79
CA THR A 18 -6.60 27.94 5.16
C THR A 18 -5.43 27.10 5.66
N LEU A 19 -5.55 26.57 6.88
CA LEU A 19 -4.68 25.51 7.35
C LEU A 19 -4.97 24.29 6.50
N ASN A 20 -3.98 23.81 5.75
CA ASN A 20 -4.01 22.47 5.16
C ASN A 20 -4.12 21.46 6.31
N ARG A 21 -5.35 21.16 6.72
CA ARG A 21 -5.67 20.22 7.79
C ARG A 21 -5.23 18.83 7.32
N ARG A 22 -4.06 18.40 7.79
CA ARG A 22 -3.62 17.01 7.65
C ARG A 22 -4.41 16.18 8.66
N GLU A 23 -5.19 15.24 8.15
CA GLU A 23 -5.97 14.31 8.95
C GLU A 23 -5.36 12.92 8.78
N GLU A 24 -5.03 12.25 9.89
CA GLU A 24 -4.64 10.85 9.87
C GLU A 24 -5.90 10.00 9.89
N ILE A 25 -6.02 9.10 8.90
CA ILE A 25 -7.13 8.15 8.83
C ILE A 25 -6.59 6.73 8.98
N LEU A 26 -7.41 5.85 9.57
CA LEU A 26 -7.11 4.43 9.59
C LEU A 26 -7.35 3.85 8.19
N VAL A 27 -6.29 3.46 7.49
CA VAL A 27 -6.39 2.79 6.18
C VAL A 27 -6.28 1.28 6.38
N GLY A 28 -7.40 0.59 6.18
CA GLY A 28 -7.47 -0.87 6.20
C GLY A 28 -7.47 -1.46 4.79
N TRP A 29 -7.09 -2.73 4.67
CA TRP A 29 -7.28 -3.48 3.42
C TRP A 29 -8.74 -3.88 3.26
N PHE A 30 -9.32 -3.57 2.10
CA PHE A 30 -10.65 -4.03 1.70
C PHE A 30 -10.53 -4.94 0.48
N SER A 31 -11.31 -6.03 0.48
CA SER A 31 -11.37 -6.92 -0.69
C SER A 31 -11.86 -6.13 -1.90
N PRO A 32 -11.26 -6.34 -3.09
CA PRO A 32 -11.74 -5.69 -4.30
C PRO A 32 -13.13 -6.26 -4.69
N PRO A 33 -13.90 -5.55 -5.52
CA PRO A 33 -15.21 -6.02 -5.98
C PRO A 33 -15.13 -7.38 -6.70
N THR A 34 -16.25 -8.10 -6.76
CA THR A 34 -16.32 -9.37 -7.49
C THR A 34 -15.83 -9.22 -8.94
N ARG A 35 -15.03 -10.18 -9.40
CA ARG A 35 -14.34 -10.19 -10.71
C ARG A 35 -13.20 -9.17 -10.87
N TRP A 36 -12.77 -8.55 -9.78
CA TRP A 36 -11.51 -7.80 -9.73
C TRP A 36 -10.42 -8.63 -9.06
N ALA A 37 -9.18 -8.32 -9.40
CA ALA A 37 -8.01 -8.85 -8.73
C ALA A 37 -7.21 -7.72 -8.08
N ALA A 38 -6.67 -7.98 -6.88
CA ALA A 38 -5.77 -7.09 -6.18
C ALA A 38 -4.31 -7.51 -6.45
N VAL A 39 -3.50 -6.58 -6.95
CA VAL A 39 -2.06 -6.74 -7.12
C VAL A 39 -1.35 -6.05 -5.95
N ASN A 40 -0.70 -6.82 -5.09
CA ASN A 40 0.16 -6.29 -4.04
C ASN A 40 1.64 -6.40 -4.47
N SER A 41 2.38 -5.30 -4.42
CA SER A 41 3.83 -5.27 -4.67
C SER A 41 4.59 -4.96 -3.38
N SER A 42 5.78 -5.56 -3.23
CA SER A 42 6.70 -5.28 -2.14
C SER A 42 8.14 -5.31 -2.65
N GLY A 43 8.89 -4.24 -2.43
CA GLY A 43 10.33 -4.19 -2.59
C GLY A 43 11.09 -4.51 -1.30
N ALA A 44 12.29 -5.06 -1.43
CA ALA A 44 13.25 -5.20 -0.34
C ALA A 44 14.67 -4.86 -0.83
N TYR A 45 15.33 -3.91 -0.15
CA TYR A 45 16.71 -3.54 -0.42
C TYR A 45 17.64 -4.04 0.69
N ARG A 46 18.77 -4.63 0.30
CA ARG A 46 19.83 -5.05 1.21
C ARG A 46 21.14 -4.34 0.85
N GLY A 47 21.49 -3.35 1.67
CA GLY A 47 22.68 -2.50 1.47
C GLY A 47 24.01 -3.24 1.48
N THR A 48 24.16 -4.27 2.33
CA THR A 48 25.43 -5.00 2.47
C THR A 48 25.90 -5.69 1.19
N ILE A 49 24.98 -6.07 0.32
CA ILE A 49 25.27 -6.73 -0.97
C ILE A 49 24.75 -5.92 -2.16
N ASN A 50 24.29 -4.68 -1.92
CA ASN A 50 23.65 -3.82 -2.92
C ASN A 50 22.62 -4.55 -3.81
N ARG A 51 21.77 -5.36 -3.17
CA ARG A 51 20.77 -6.17 -3.88
C ARG A 51 19.38 -5.66 -3.60
N VAL A 52 18.59 -5.54 -4.66
CA VAL A 52 17.15 -5.33 -4.53
C VAL A 52 16.38 -6.54 -5.03
N VAL A 53 15.31 -6.85 -4.31
CA VAL A 53 14.32 -7.86 -4.66
C VAL A 53 12.97 -7.17 -4.77
N ALA A 54 12.21 -7.47 -5.83
CA ALA A 54 10.79 -7.13 -5.93
C ALA A 54 9.98 -8.41 -5.84
N LYS A 55 8.88 -8.37 -5.10
CA LYS A 55 7.92 -9.45 -4.93
C LYS A 55 6.52 -8.94 -5.22
N ARG A 56 5.66 -9.83 -5.70
CA ARG A 56 4.25 -9.52 -5.93
C ARG A 56 3.34 -10.71 -5.72
N VAL A 57 2.12 -10.40 -5.34
CA VAL A 57 1.03 -11.35 -5.10
C VAL A 57 -0.23 -10.82 -5.75
N LEU A 58 -0.88 -11.65 -6.56
CA LEU A 58 -2.21 -11.43 -7.12
C LEU A 58 -3.21 -12.20 -6.26
N LYS A 59 -4.31 -11.53 -5.87
CA LYS A 59 -5.42 -12.16 -5.16
C LYS A 59 -6.75 -11.82 -5.82
N ASP A 60 -7.71 -12.72 -5.75
CA ASP A 60 -9.09 -12.41 -6.14
C ASP A 60 -9.85 -11.63 -5.06
N SER A 61 -11.11 -11.31 -5.34
CA SER A 61 -12.05 -10.69 -4.40
C SER A 61 -12.36 -11.54 -3.16
N GLY A 62 -12.12 -12.86 -3.21
CA GLY A 62 -12.22 -13.78 -2.09
C GLY A 62 -10.94 -13.88 -1.26
N SER A 63 -9.93 -13.05 -1.53
CA SER A 63 -8.58 -13.15 -0.94
C SER A 63 -7.82 -14.44 -1.29
N THR A 64 -8.28 -15.19 -2.29
CA THR A 64 -7.60 -16.40 -2.78
C THR A 64 -6.35 -15.99 -3.53
N TRP A 65 -5.24 -16.68 -3.27
CA TRP A 65 -4.01 -16.48 -4.01
C TRP A 65 -4.16 -16.98 -5.46
N LEU A 66 -4.03 -16.06 -6.43
CA LEU A 66 -4.10 -16.37 -7.86
C LEU A 66 -2.72 -16.63 -8.48
N GLY A 67 -1.68 -16.03 -7.90
CA GLY A 67 -0.32 -16.14 -8.43
C GLY A 67 0.60 -15.06 -7.88
N GLY A 68 1.86 -15.12 -8.26
CA GLY A 68 2.86 -14.17 -7.78
C GLY A 68 4.19 -14.33 -8.49
N TYR A 69 5.09 -13.40 -8.23
CA TYR A 69 6.43 -13.42 -8.80
C TYR A 69 7.43 -12.77 -7.85
N ALA A 70 8.68 -13.21 -7.93
CA ALA A 70 9.80 -12.58 -7.27
C ALA A 70 10.97 -12.45 -8.26
N CYS A 71 11.59 -11.27 -8.32
CA CYS A 71 12.84 -11.06 -9.06
C CYS A 71 13.87 -10.34 -8.21
N SER A 72 15.15 -10.61 -8.48
CA SER A 72 16.21 -9.71 -8.07
C SER A 72 16.62 -8.81 -9.23
N LEU A 73 16.50 -7.50 -9.04
CA LEU A 73 16.74 -6.47 -10.06
C LEU A 73 18.19 -5.95 -10.03
N GLY A 74 19.09 -6.64 -9.32
CA GLY A 74 20.48 -6.21 -9.15
C GLY A 74 20.58 -4.89 -8.37
N LYS A 75 21.48 -4.00 -8.82
CA LYS A 75 21.67 -2.64 -8.27
C LYS A 75 20.66 -1.69 -8.90
N CYS A 76 19.70 -1.21 -8.12
CA CYS A 76 18.73 -0.22 -8.57
C CYS A 76 18.23 0.63 -7.40
N THR A 77 17.65 1.78 -7.72
CA THR A 77 17.01 2.67 -6.75
C THR A 77 15.68 2.08 -6.29
N ALA A 78 15.23 2.45 -5.10
CA ALA A 78 13.94 2.01 -4.55
C ALA A 78 12.78 2.31 -5.50
N TYR A 79 12.72 3.53 -6.09
CA TYR A 79 11.64 3.88 -7.01
C TYR A 79 11.58 2.99 -8.26
N ARG A 80 12.74 2.56 -8.81
CA ARG A 80 12.76 1.68 -10.00
C ARG A 80 12.20 0.30 -9.69
N VAL A 81 12.41 -0.16 -8.46
CA VAL A 81 11.98 -1.48 -8.00
C VAL A 81 10.48 -1.50 -7.80
N GLU A 82 9.95 -0.47 -7.16
CA GLU A 82 8.51 -0.29 -7.00
C GLU A 82 7.83 -0.12 -8.37
N LEU A 83 8.38 0.70 -9.27
CA LEU A 83 7.82 0.89 -10.61
C LEU A 83 7.84 -0.41 -11.44
N TRP A 84 8.94 -1.17 -11.37
CA TRP A 84 9.01 -2.48 -12.01
C TRP A 84 8.02 -3.47 -11.41
N GLY A 85 7.81 -3.40 -10.09
CA GLY A 85 6.79 -4.15 -9.36
C GLY A 85 5.38 -3.89 -9.88
N VAL A 86 5.02 -2.62 -10.09
CA VAL A 86 3.73 -2.19 -10.66
C VAL A 86 3.59 -2.66 -12.11
N TYR A 87 4.55 -2.33 -12.98
CA TYR A 87 4.53 -2.72 -14.40
C TYR A 87 4.31 -4.23 -14.56
N SER A 88 5.13 -5.00 -13.86
CA SER A 88 5.07 -6.44 -13.98
C SER A 88 3.84 -7.06 -13.29
N GLY A 89 3.26 -6.36 -12.32
CA GLY A 89 1.99 -6.72 -11.70
C GLY A 89 0.82 -6.54 -12.66
N LEU A 90 0.81 -5.44 -13.40
CA LEU A 90 -0.18 -5.18 -14.46
C LEU A 90 -0.04 -6.18 -15.62
N CYS A 91 1.17 -6.59 -16.00
CA CYS A 91 1.35 -7.60 -17.05
C CYS A 91 0.93 -9.03 -16.64
N LEU A 92 0.81 -9.30 -15.34
CA LEU A 92 0.35 -10.62 -14.85
C LEU A 92 -1.16 -10.69 -14.64
N ALA A 93 -1.82 -9.54 -14.49
CA ALA A 93 -3.27 -9.45 -14.29
C ALA A 93 -3.99 -9.48 -15.64
#